data_AF-A0A962UHP3-F1
#
_entry.id   AF-A0A962UHP3-F1
#
_cell.length_a   1.000
_cell.length_b   1.000
_cell.length_c   1.000
_cell.angle_alpha   90.00
_cell.angle_beta   90.00
_cell.angle_gamma   90.00
#
_symmetry.space_group_name_H-M   'P 1'
#
loop_
_entity.id
_entity.type
_entity.pdbx_description
1 polymer ?
#
loop_
_entity_poly.entity_id
_entity_poly.type
_entity_poly.pdbx_seq_one_letter_code
_entity_poly.pdbx_strand_id
1 'polypeptide(L)' 'MNLRRVLSIIVAVLLVAALGWLHYELLTEAYGGGPPHYGQTTNMDKWSNPWPGLLKVDAIGAVLLFALLRWGIFPKSHR' A
#
# COMPACT_ATOMS: atom_id res chain seq x y z
N MET A 1 2.60 13.95 23.98
CA MET A 1 2.73 14.01 22.50
C MET A 1 1.69 14.97 21.95
N ASN A 2 2.04 15.80 20.97
CA ASN A 2 1.09 16.77 20.39
C ASN A 2 -0.01 16.03 19.61
N LEU A 3 -1.28 16.42 19.78
CA LEU A 3 -2.44 15.75 19.16
C LEU A 3 -2.28 15.54 17.65
N ARG A 4 -1.76 16.55 16.94
CA ARG A 4 -1.50 16.47 15.48
C ARG A 4 -0.51 15.36 15.12
N ARG A 5 0.54 15.18 15.92
CA ARG A 5 1.55 14.12 15.73
C ARG A 5 0.96 12.74 16.00
N VAL A 6 0.14 12.61 17.05
CA VAL A 6 -0.57 11.36 17.36
C VAL A 6 -1.49 10.97 16.20
N LEU A 7 -2.31 11.91 15.73
CA LEU A 7 -3.22 11.68 14.60
C LEU A 7 -2.46 11.31 13.32
N SER A 8 -1.37 12.01 12.98
CA SER A 8 -0.59 11.69 11.79
C SER A 8 0.00 10.27 11.84
N ILE A 9 0.44 9.82 13.02
CA ILE A 9 0.99 8.48 13.21
C ILE A 9 -0.11 7.43 13.06
N ILE A 10 -1.27 7.63 13.69
CA ILE A 10 -2.41 6.72 13.57
C ILE A 10 -2.82 6.56 12.11
N VAL A 11 -3.01 7.67 11.39
CA VAL A 11 -3.40 7.63 9.97
C VAL A 11 -2.31 6.99 9.12
N ALA A 12 -1.03 7.26 9.38
CA ALA A 12 0.08 6.63 8.68
C ALA A 12 0.11 5.11 8.87
N VAL A 13 -0.10 4.62 10.10
CA VAL A 13 -0.17 3.18 10.41
C VAL A 13 -1.36 2.53 9.68
N LEU A 14 -2.53 3.16 9.72
CA LEU A 14 -3.73 2.67 9.02
C LEU A 14 -3.51 2.62 7.50
N LEU A 15 -2.87 3.63 6.93
CA LEU A 15 -2.52 3.66 5.51
C LEU A 15 -1.59 2.50 5.13
N VAL A 16 -0.52 2.28 5.90
CA VAL A 16 0.42 1.17 5.65
C VAL A 16 -0.28 -0.19 5.77
N ALA A 17 -1.14 -0.37 6.78
CA ALA A 17 -1.92 -1.60 6.93
C ALA A 17 -2.86 -1.84 5.75
N ALA A 18 -3.56 -0.80 5.29
CA ALA A 18 -4.46 -0.89 4.13
C ALA A 18 -3.71 -1.22 2.83
N LEU A 19 -2.55 -0.60 2.59
CA LEU A 19 -1.69 -0.90 1.44
C LEU A 19 -1.16 -2.34 1.48
N GLY A 20 -0.76 -2.82 2.65
CA GLY A 20 -0.32 -4.20 2.85
C GLY A 20 -1.44 -5.21 2.62
N TRP A 21 -2.64 -4.94 3.10
CA TRP A 21 -3.82 -5.78 2.84
C TRP A 21 -4.15 -5.84 1.35
N LEU A 22 -4.15 -4.69 0.66
CA LEU A 22 -4.39 -4.62 -0.78
C LEU A 22 -3.33 -5.40 -1.58
N HIS A 23 -2.06 -5.33 -1.19
CA HIS A 23 -1.01 -6.15 -1.77
C HIS A 23 -1.30 -7.64 -1.60
N TYR A 24 -1.65 -8.05 -0.38
CA TYR A 24 -1.97 -9.44 -0.08
C TYR A 24 -3.10 -9.96 -0.97
N GLU A 25 -4.21 -9.22 -1.07
CA GLU A 25 -5.34 -9.58 -1.93
C GLU A 25 -4.95 -9.68 -3.40
N LEU A 26 -4.31 -8.64 -3.97
CA LEU A 26 -3.96 -8.63 -5.39
C LEU A 26 -2.92 -9.71 -5.76
N LEU A 27 -1.97 -9.98 -4.87
CA LEU A 27 -1.01 -11.05 -5.08
C LEU A 27 -1.67 -12.43 -4.93
N THR A 28 -2.59 -12.59 -3.98
CA THR A 28 -3.35 -13.84 -3.80
C THR A 28 -4.28 -14.10 -4.98
N GLU A 29 -4.90 -13.06 -5.53
CA GLU A 29 -5.73 -13.15 -6.74
C GLU A 29 -4.86 -13.51 -7.96
N ALA A 30 -3.72 -12.84 -8.13
CA ALA A 30 -2.86 -13.02 -9.29
C ALA A 30 -2.07 -14.35 -9.28
N TYR A 31 -1.71 -14.87 -8.10
CA TYR A 31 -0.84 -16.04 -7.95
C TYR A 31 -1.51 -17.25 -7.26
N GLY A 32 -2.70 -17.06 -6.68
CA GLY A 32 -3.47 -18.11 -5.98
C GLY A 32 -3.01 -18.39 -4.54
N GLY A 33 -3.75 -19.25 -3.86
CA GLY A 33 -3.56 -19.61 -2.43
C GLY A 33 -2.42 -20.58 -2.10
N GLY A 34 -1.34 -20.62 -2.90
CA GLY A 34 -0.16 -21.47 -2.66
C GLY A 34 -0.05 -22.74 -3.52
N PRO A 35 1.00 -23.57 -3.32
CA PRO A 35 1.31 -24.74 -4.15
C PRO A 35 0.31 -25.91 -3.98
N PRO A 36 0.12 -26.81 -4.98
CA PRO A 36 0.64 -26.77 -6.35
C PRO A 36 -0.33 -25.97 -7.24
N HIS A 37 0.18 -24.92 -7.87
CA HIS A 37 -0.59 -23.78 -8.38
C HIS A 37 -1.50 -24.13 -9.59
N TYR A 38 -2.82 -23.93 -9.44
CA TYR A 38 -3.76 -23.99 -10.58
C TYR A 38 -4.53 -22.67 -10.82
N GLY A 39 -3.96 -21.52 -10.45
CA GLY A 39 -4.42 -20.21 -10.94
C GLY A 39 -3.88 -19.89 -12.34
N GLN A 40 -2.63 -20.28 -12.61
CA GLN A 40 -1.94 -20.03 -13.88
C GLN A 40 -2.15 -21.12 -14.93
N THR A 41 -2.56 -22.33 -14.55
CA THR A 41 -2.68 -23.45 -15.51
C THR A 41 -3.93 -23.38 -16.36
N THR A 42 -4.95 -22.62 -15.96
CA THR A 42 -6.31 -22.75 -16.50
C THR A 42 -6.75 -21.58 -17.38
N ASN A 43 -6.08 -20.41 -17.34
CA ASN A 43 -6.37 -19.22 -18.16
C ASN A 43 -5.16 -18.24 -18.21
N MET A 44 -3.97 -18.71 -18.57
CA MET A 44 -2.77 -17.86 -18.68
C MET A 44 -2.84 -16.82 -19.79
N ASP A 45 -3.73 -17.02 -20.78
CA ASP A 45 -4.07 -16.06 -21.83
C ASP A 45 -4.76 -14.79 -21.29
N LYS A 46 -5.40 -14.87 -20.12
CA LYS A 46 -6.08 -13.74 -19.46
C LYS A 46 -5.31 -13.20 -18.27
N TRP A 47 -4.23 -13.87 -17.87
CA TRP A 47 -3.43 -13.45 -16.75
C TRP A 47 -2.71 -12.13 -17.06
N SER A 48 -2.80 -11.19 -16.13
CA SER A 48 -2.09 -9.91 -16.23
C SER A 48 -1.14 -9.77 -15.06
N ASN A 49 0.06 -9.24 -15.33
CA ASN A 49 1.05 -9.00 -14.29
C ASN A 49 0.51 -7.96 -13.28
N PRO A 50 0.42 -8.27 -11.98
CA PRO A 50 -0.08 -7.34 -10.98
C PRO A 50 0.94 -6.23 -10.62
N TRP A 51 2.23 -6.45 -10.86
CA TRP A 51 3.31 -5.55 -10.43
C TRP A 51 3.17 -4.10 -10.94
N PRO A 52 2.83 -3.83 -12.22
CA PRO A 52 2.60 -2.47 -12.69
C PRO A 52 1.46 -1.74 -11.97
N GLY A 53 0.42 -2.48 -11.54
CA GLY A 53 -0.66 -1.93 -10.72
C GLY A 53 -0.19 -1.62 -9.30
N LEU A 54 0.49 -2.58 -8.67
CA LEU A 54 1.05 -2.43 -7.32
C LEU A 54 2.03 -1.25 -7.22
N LEU A 55 2.94 -1.09 -8.18
CA LEU A 55 3.88 0.03 -8.21
C LEU A 55 3.20 1.41 -8.25
N LYS A 56 2.05 1.53 -8.95
CA LYS A 56 1.27 2.77 -8.95
C LYS A 56 0.66 3.04 -7.59
N VAL A 57 0.12 2.00 -6.96
CA VAL A 57 -0.46 2.08 -5.61
C VAL A 57 0.61 2.46 -4.59
N ASP A 58 1.80 1.86 -4.67
CA ASP A 58 2.95 2.19 -3.81
C ASP A 58 3.42 3.63 -3.99
N ALA A 59 3.52 4.11 -5.24
CA ALA A 59 3.90 5.50 -5.50
C ALA A 59 2.92 6.49 -4.85
N ILE A 60 1.61 6.24 -4.97
CA ILE A 60 0.56 7.06 -4.33
C ILE A 60 0.67 6.95 -2.81
N GLY A 61 0.79 5.74 -2.27
CA GLY A 61 0.94 5.48 -0.84
C GLY A 61 2.14 6.19 -0.24
N ALA A 62 3.29 6.18 -0.92
CA ALA A 62 4.51 6.87 -0.52
C ALA A 62 4.32 8.39 -0.46
N VAL A 63 3.65 8.98 -1.45
CA VAL A 63 3.35 10.43 -1.46
C VAL A 63 2.43 10.81 -0.29
N LEU A 64 1.38 10.02 -0.04
CA LEU A 64 0.45 10.25 1.07
C LEU A 64 1.16 10.11 2.43
N LEU A 65 1.98 9.07 2.60
CA LEU A 65 2.75 8.85 3.82
C LEU A 65 3.72 10.00 4.06
N PHE A 66 4.45 10.43 3.02
CA PHE A 66 5.33 11.58 3.10
C PHE A 66 4.58 12.85 3.52
N ALA A 67 3.42 13.13 2.91
CA ALA A 67 2.60 14.29 3.26
C ALA A 67 2.11 14.26 4.72
N LEU A 68 1.66 13.11 5.21
CA LEU A 68 1.20 12.92 6.60
C LEU A 68 2.34 13.14 7.61
N LEU A 69 3.51 12.54 7.37
CA LEU A 69 4.68 12.70 8.23
C LEU A 69 5.20 14.14 8.18
N ARG A 70 5.21 14.75 6.99
CA ARG A 70 5.60 16.15 6.79
C ARG A 70 4.68 17.13 7.52
N TRP A 71 3.39 16.81 7.63
CA TRP A 71 2.40 17.63 8.32
C TRP A 71 2.48 17.48 9.84
N GLY A 72 2.50 16.24 10.34
CA GLY A 72 2.39 15.98 11.79
C GLY A 72 3.71 15.93 12.55
N ILE A 73 4.82 15.55 11.91
CA ILE A 73 6.13 15.39 12.56
C ILE A 73 7.03 16.59 12.30
N PHE A 74 7.03 17.13 11.07
CA PHE A 74 7.90 18.22 10.63
C PHE A 74 7.12 19.46 10.16
N PRO A 75 6.20 20.04 10.96
CA PRO A 75 5.41 21.19 10.52
C PRO A 75 6.34 22.33 10.03
N LYS A 76 5.99 22.98 8.91
CA LYS A 76 6.73 24.16 8.44
C LYS A 76 6.77 25.18 9.58
N SER A 77 7.97 25.51 10.06
CA SER A 77 8.16 26.72 10.88
C SER A 77 7.98 27.90 9.93
N HIS A 78 6.85 28.61 10.07
CA HIS A 78 6.71 29.93 9.48
C HIS A 78 7.54 30.87 10.36
N ARG A 79 8.76 31.17 9.91
CA ARG A 79 9.48 32.40 10.28
C ARG A 79 9.24 33.42 9.18
#